data_AF-A0A3D3R2P9-F1
#
_entry.id   AF-A0A3D3R2P9-F1
#
_cell.length_a   1.000
_cell.length_b   1.000
_cell.length_c   1.000
_cell.angle_alpha   90.00
_cell.angle_beta   90.00
_cell.angle_gamma   90.00
#
_symmetry.space_group_name_H-M   'P 1'
#
loop_
_entity.id
_entity.type
_entity.pdbx_description
1 polymer ?
#
loop_
_entity_poly.entity_id
_entity_poly.type
_entity_poly.pdbx_seq_one_letter_code
_entity_poly.pdbx_strand_id
1 'polypeptide(L)'
;MKHSAGKRRIAARRQARQYQALSQSGFTLVELLVSVALVLLMMVMFTEIFQIASSSITTQRGLSENDQRARMLTTLIQSDLNKRTFQNLIPYDPAEKATAFRISDFTDRKGYLVISENDPNDDTDDLIQFTVDANITSKLLDTTPYYGKASVLGGTVTPSGQQPSIAHPNQPETDDARINSDTTSVSPYAEVCYFMRGGNLYRRTLLIRKPLDLETTDSTQPQTAENALTPGGLEFFDPANNLYDVGLDSYTSGNFLDDFDFSVYRSGTPTAYANFHDIKSLDNTTLEAQNFSLGRTRYRFGYNHATGLPREYVDDADGYAQYIGRFTHQETSDINFRYPQAPSTAGGANPMNPSGSSLVLDRYTNIVTQYAFGSRRSEDLVLPNVITFDIKVFDEALGQFTDIGSSIAVDYASSATPAYQNNNPNATHASNIYDTWHIQYDLDNADGDNDHTTGEDPPPFRPVDGSMNPKALKAIQITIRYMDVSSEQLRQMTIIHPLRNLLAE
;
A
#
# COMPACT_ATOMS: atom_id res chain seq x y z
N MET A 1 -52.49 -19.71 -79.46
CA MET A 1 -52.76 -19.43 -80.89
C MET A 1 -54.23 -19.00 -81.01
N LYS A 2 -54.46 -17.76 -81.46
CA LYS A 2 -55.68 -17.19 -82.07
C LYS A 2 -57.05 -17.19 -81.34
N HIS A 3 -57.56 -15.94 -81.21
CA HIS A 3 -58.96 -15.47 -81.35
C HIS A 3 -59.96 -15.92 -80.27
N SER A 4 -61.01 -15.17 -79.92
CA SER A 4 -61.82 -14.27 -80.74
C SER A 4 -62.64 -13.31 -79.88
N ALA A 5 -63.09 -12.25 -80.53
CA ALA A 5 -63.84 -11.11 -80.04
C ALA A 5 -65.27 -11.42 -79.61
N GLY A 6 -65.79 -10.57 -78.71
CA GLY A 6 -67.20 -10.45 -78.40
C GLY A 6 -67.53 -9.05 -77.88
N LYS A 7 -67.77 -8.11 -78.80
CA LYS A 7 -68.36 -6.79 -78.54
C LYS A 7 -69.85 -6.92 -78.20
N ARG A 8 -70.34 -6.17 -77.20
CA ARG A 8 -71.72 -5.64 -77.03
C ARG A 8 -71.80 -4.95 -75.67
N ARG A 9 -72.49 -3.85 -75.42
CA ARG A 9 -73.01 -2.73 -76.21
C ARG A 9 -73.38 -1.71 -75.12
N ILE A 10 -73.09 -0.45 -75.38
CA ILE A 10 -73.38 0.69 -74.49
C ILE A 10 -74.91 0.86 -74.36
N ALA A 11 -75.41 1.03 -73.13
CA ALA A 11 -76.61 1.83 -72.87
C ALA A 11 -76.60 2.30 -71.41
N ALA A 12 -76.31 3.59 -71.24
CA ALA A 12 -76.37 4.29 -69.98
C ALA A 12 -77.82 4.44 -69.50
N ARG A 13 -78.08 4.13 -68.22
CA ARG A 13 -79.12 4.81 -67.46
C ARG A 13 -78.65 5.04 -66.02
N ARG A 14 -78.78 6.32 -65.67
CA ARG A 14 -78.40 7.04 -64.46
C ARG A 14 -79.29 6.63 -63.27
N GLN A 15 -78.79 6.93 -62.07
CA GLN A 15 -79.44 6.90 -60.74
C GLN A 15 -79.44 5.51 -60.07
N ALA A 16 -78.84 5.29 -58.90
CA ALA A 16 -78.51 6.19 -57.81
C ALA A 16 -77.14 5.86 -57.22
N ARG A 17 -76.33 6.91 -57.03
CA ARG A 17 -75.20 6.92 -56.11
C ARG A 17 -75.73 6.70 -54.69
N GLN A 18 -75.71 5.48 -54.20
CA GLN A 18 -75.49 5.26 -52.77
C GLN A 18 -74.00 5.46 -52.52
N TYR A 19 -73.56 6.72 -52.46
CA TYR A 19 -72.48 7.00 -51.54
C TYR A 19 -73.05 6.70 -50.16
N GLN A 20 -72.74 5.52 -49.62
CA GLN A 20 -72.54 5.44 -48.20
C GLN A 20 -71.45 6.48 -47.91
N ALA A 21 -71.90 7.70 -47.60
CA ALA A 21 -71.11 8.56 -46.75
C ALA A 21 -70.90 7.70 -45.51
N LEU A 22 -69.72 7.09 -45.41
CA LEU A 22 -69.16 6.75 -44.11
C LEU A 22 -69.34 8.02 -43.31
N SER A 23 -70.33 8.01 -42.43
CA SER A 23 -70.47 8.99 -41.38
C SER A 23 -69.13 8.95 -40.66
N GLN A 24 -68.26 9.90 -40.99
CA GLN A 24 -67.17 10.26 -40.12
C GLN A 24 -67.88 10.91 -38.93
N SER A 25 -68.24 10.08 -37.96
CA SER A 25 -68.62 10.57 -36.63
C SER A 25 -67.42 11.36 -36.13
N GLY A 26 -67.51 12.69 -36.13
CA GLY A 26 -66.54 13.52 -35.44
C GLY A 26 -66.52 13.07 -33.98
N PHE A 27 -65.33 12.77 -33.46
CA PHE A 27 -65.16 12.44 -32.05
C PHE A 27 -65.82 13.53 -31.20
N THR A 28 -66.65 13.12 -30.26
CA THR A 28 -67.19 14.05 -29.27
C THR A 28 -66.02 14.60 -28.44
N LEU A 29 -66.14 15.84 -27.96
CA LEU A 29 -65.11 16.46 -27.12
C LEU A 29 -64.72 15.55 -25.94
N VAL A 30 -65.70 14.81 -25.40
CA VAL A 30 -65.50 13.82 -24.34
C VAL A 30 -64.64 12.63 -24.80
N GLU A 31 -64.89 12.06 -25.97
CA GLU A 31 -64.07 10.95 -26.50
C GLU A 31 -62.63 11.36 -26.81
N LEU A 32 -62.43 12.58 -27.32
CA LEU A 32 -61.08 13.11 -27.56
C LEU A 32 -60.34 13.34 -26.24
N LEU A 33 -61.02 13.85 -25.22
CA LEU A 33 -60.45 14.09 -23.89
C LEU A 33 -60.12 12.78 -23.17
N VAL A 34 -61.01 11.78 -23.25
CA VAL A 34 -60.76 10.43 -22.71
C VAL A 34 -59.60 9.74 -23.44
N SER A 35 -59.53 9.86 -24.77
CA SER A 35 -58.45 9.26 -25.57
C SER A 35 -57.09 9.88 -25.25
N VAL A 36 -57.02 11.21 -25.12
CA VAL A 36 -55.78 11.90 -24.72
C VAL A 36 -55.40 11.53 -23.29
N ALA A 37 -56.36 11.47 -22.36
CA ALA A 37 -56.10 11.05 -20.99
C ALA A 37 -55.55 9.61 -20.93
N LEU A 38 -56.09 8.68 -21.72
CA LEU A 38 -55.60 7.30 -21.81
C LEU A 38 -54.19 7.23 -22.37
N VAL A 39 -53.89 7.97 -23.45
CA VAL A 39 -52.54 8.00 -24.03
C VAL A 39 -51.54 8.60 -23.05
N LEU A 40 -51.88 9.69 -22.35
CA LEU A 40 -51.03 10.27 -21.33
C LEU A 40 -50.80 9.30 -20.17
N LEU A 41 -51.83 8.57 -19.72
CA LEU A 41 -51.69 7.57 -18.65
C LEU A 41 -50.79 6.40 -19.09
N MET A 42 -50.94 5.91 -20.33
CA MET A 42 -50.04 4.90 -20.89
C MET A 42 -48.61 5.40 -21.01
N MET A 43 -48.41 6.67 -21.39
CA MET A 43 -47.08 7.27 -21.48
C MET A 43 -46.42 7.36 -20.10
N VAL A 44 -47.16 7.78 -19.07
CA VAL A 44 -46.69 7.84 -17.68
C VAL A 44 -46.31 6.44 -17.17
N MET A 45 -47.17 5.44 -17.38
CA MET A 45 -46.89 4.08 -16.95
C MET A 45 -45.64 3.50 -17.64
N PHE A 46 -45.45 3.79 -18.93
CA PHE A 46 -44.24 3.36 -19.65
C PHE A 46 -42.98 4.05 -19.11
N THR A 47 -43.06 5.34 -18.79
CA THR A 47 -41.92 6.06 -18.18
C THR A 47 -41.57 5.51 -16.81
N GLU A 48 -42.56 5.16 -15.98
CA GLU A 48 -42.33 4.56 -14.66
C GLU A 48 -41.64 3.19 -14.79
N ILE A 49 -42.15 2.30 -15.65
CA ILE A 49 -41.55 0.97 -15.87
C ILE A 49 -40.11 1.11 -16.36
N PHE A 50 -39.86 2.03 -17.30
CA PHE A 50 -38.51 2.26 -17.81
C PHE A 50 -37.56 2.79 -16.72
N GLN A 51 -38.05 3.66 -15.83
CA GLN A 51 -37.28 4.15 -14.69
C GLN A 51 -36.90 3.03 -13.71
N ILE A 52 -37.85 2.16 -13.31
CA ILE A 52 -37.50 1.07 -12.38
C ILE A 52 -36.57 0.06 -13.05
N ALA A 53 -36.80 -0.25 -14.33
CA ALA A 53 -35.94 -1.16 -15.08
C ALA A 53 -34.50 -0.61 -15.23
N SER A 54 -34.35 0.67 -15.57
CA SER A 54 -33.04 1.32 -15.68
C SER A 54 -32.32 1.39 -14.33
N SER A 55 -33.03 1.74 -13.26
CA SER A 55 -32.47 1.77 -11.90
C SER A 55 -31.99 0.37 -11.46
N SER A 56 -32.76 -0.68 -11.77
CA SER A 56 -32.39 -2.07 -11.49
C SER A 56 -31.15 -2.52 -12.25
N ILE A 57 -30.99 -2.13 -13.51
CA ILE A 57 -29.80 -2.47 -14.30
C ILE A 57 -28.55 -1.77 -13.74
N THR A 58 -28.65 -0.48 -13.38
CA THR A 58 -27.54 0.26 -12.78
C THR A 58 -27.12 -0.34 -11.44
N THR A 59 -28.07 -0.68 -10.58
CA THR A 59 -27.77 -1.34 -9.29
C THR A 59 -27.16 -2.72 -9.50
N GLN A 60 -27.69 -3.56 -10.39
CA GLN A 60 -27.10 -4.87 -10.69
C GLN A 60 -25.65 -4.77 -11.19
N ARG A 61 -25.38 -3.80 -12.07
CA ARG A 61 -24.03 -3.54 -12.56
C ARG A 61 -23.10 -3.08 -11.43
N GLY A 62 -23.55 -2.14 -10.62
CA GLY A 62 -22.80 -1.67 -9.46
C GLY A 62 -22.44 -2.82 -8.51
N LEU A 63 -23.42 -3.65 -8.15
CA LEU A 63 -23.19 -4.83 -7.31
C LEU A 63 -22.13 -5.77 -7.89
N SER A 64 -22.21 -6.07 -9.19
CA SER A 64 -21.22 -6.94 -9.85
C SER A 64 -19.82 -6.35 -9.87
N GLU A 65 -19.68 -5.05 -10.15
CA GLU A 65 -18.39 -4.36 -10.16
C GLU A 65 -17.76 -4.33 -8.75
N ASN A 66 -18.58 -4.13 -7.71
CA ASN A 66 -18.11 -4.14 -6.33
C ASN A 66 -17.71 -5.53 -5.83
N ASP A 67 -18.45 -6.57 -6.18
CA ASP A 67 -18.06 -7.94 -5.87
C ASP A 67 -16.74 -8.33 -6.55
N GLN A 68 -16.47 -7.79 -7.75
CA GLN A 68 -15.16 -7.95 -8.39
C GLN A 68 -14.06 -7.21 -7.63
N ARG A 69 -14.28 -5.96 -7.22
CA ARG A 69 -13.31 -5.20 -6.41
C ARG A 69 -13.01 -5.85 -5.06
N ALA A 70 -14.03 -6.32 -4.36
CA ALA A 70 -13.87 -7.00 -3.07
C ALA A 70 -13.03 -8.29 -3.20
N ARG A 71 -13.28 -9.08 -4.24
CA ARG A 71 -12.49 -10.29 -4.54
C ARG A 71 -11.05 -9.95 -4.93
N MET A 72 -10.85 -8.89 -5.72
CA MET A 72 -9.52 -8.43 -6.09
C MET A 72 -8.73 -8.00 -4.85
N LEU A 73 -9.31 -7.21 -3.96
CA LEU A 73 -8.69 -6.79 -2.70
C LEU A 73 -8.35 -7.98 -1.79
N THR A 74 -9.30 -8.91 -1.63
CA THR A 74 -9.08 -10.12 -0.83
C THR A 74 -7.91 -10.94 -1.38
N THR A 75 -7.88 -11.14 -2.71
CA THR A 75 -6.80 -11.89 -3.38
C THR A 75 -5.46 -11.18 -3.22
N LEU A 76 -5.44 -9.85 -3.33
CA LEU A 76 -4.24 -9.04 -3.19
C LEU A 76 -3.64 -9.16 -1.78
N ILE A 77 -4.44 -8.88 -0.74
CA ILE A 77 -3.99 -8.98 0.66
C ILE A 77 -3.55 -10.40 0.99
N GLN A 78 -4.31 -11.42 0.59
CA GLN A 78 -3.94 -12.81 0.83
C GLN A 78 -2.65 -13.22 0.09
N SER A 79 -2.45 -12.73 -1.14
CA SER A 79 -1.22 -12.99 -1.91
C SER A 79 0.01 -12.41 -1.20
N ASP A 80 -0.07 -11.15 -0.78
CA ASP A 80 1.03 -10.50 -0.04
C ASP A 80 1.31 -11.20 1.29
N LEU A 81 0.26 -11.52 2.06
CA LEU A 81 0.41 -12.25 3.32
C LEU A 81 1.01 -13.64 3.11
N ASN A 82 0.63 -14.37 2.06
CA ASN A 82 1.24 -15.68 1.76
C ASN A 82 2.73 -15.57 1.44
N LYS A 83 3.15 -14.45 0.82
CA LYS A 83 4.53 -14.15 0.43
C LYS A 83 5.38 -13.51 1.53
N ARG A 84 4.89 -13.38 2.78
CA ARG A 84 5.69 -12.73 3.85
C ARG A 84 7.03 -13.43 4.07
N THR A 85 8.09 -12.68 4.29
CA THR A 85 9.43 -13.24 4.59
C THR A 85 9.50 -13.85 5.99
N PHE A 86 8.76 -13.29 6.95
CA PHE A 86 8.67 -13.80 8.32
C PHE A 86 7.59 -14.89 8.43
N GLN A 87 7.89 -16.09 7.97
CA GLN A 87 6.94 -17.21 7.88
C GLN A 87 6.51 -17.77 9.25
N ASN A 88 7.41 -17.78 10.24
CA ASN A 88 7.10 -18.24 11.60
C ASN A 88 7.05 -17.05 12.57
N LEU A 89 5.86 -16.51 12.84
CA LEU A 89 5.66 -15.29 13.63
C LEU A 89 5.84 -15.51 15.13
N ILE A 90 7.09 -15.76 15.52
CA ILE A 90 7.57 -15.72 16.89
C ILE A 90 8.49 -14.48 16.99
N PRO A 91 8.12 -13.44 17.75
CA PRO A 91 9.03 -12.33 18.01
C PRO A 91 10.35 -12.81 18.63
N TYR A 92 11.46 -12.13 18.32
CA TYR A 92 12.73 -12.48 18.97
C TYR A 92 12.66 -12.22 20.46
N ASP A 93 13.08 -13.22 21.24
CA ASP A 93 13.25 -13.08 22.68
C ASP A 93 14.60 -12.41 22.97
N PRO A 94 14.71 -11.49 23.94
CA PRO A 94 15.99 -10.90 24.33
C PRO A 94 17.08 -11.92 24.74
N ALA A 95 16.68 -13.13 25.17
CA ALA A 95 17.62 -14.20 25.47
C ALA A 95 18.10 -14.97 24.22
N GLU A 96 17.43 -14.82 23.07
CA GLU A 96 17.81 -15.45 21.82
C GLU A 96 19.09 -14.80 21.26
N LYS A 97 20.04 -15.61 20.77
CA LYS A 97 21.26 -15.10 20.11
C LYS A 97 21.54 -15.89 18.84
N ALA A 98 22.12 -15.23 17.84
CA ALA A 98 22.41 -15.84 16.54
C ALA A 98 23.29 -17.10 16.65
N THR A 99 24.21 -17.11 17.62
CA THR A 99 25.16 -18.20 17.87
C THR A 99 24.78 -19.12 19.04
N ALA A 100 23.66 -18.85 19.72
CA ALA A 100 23.26 -19.58 20.93
C ALA A 100 21.89 -20.27 20.77
N PHE A 101 21.13 -20.39 21.87
CA PHE A 101 19.79 -20.96 21.89
C PHE A 101 18.90 -20.30 20.84
N ARG A 102 18.18 -21.14 20.08
CA ARG A 102 17.26 -20.73 19.02
C ARG A 102 15.88 -21.30 19.32
N ILE A 103 14.86 -20.45 19.27
CA ILE A 103 13.47 -20.90 19.47
C ILE A 103 12.96 -21.56 18.19
N SER A 104 13.41 -21.10 17.03
CA SER A 104 13.09 -21.69 15.73
C SER A 104 14.15 -21.35 14.68
N ASP A 105 14.01 -21.88 13.46
CA ASP A 105 14.92 -21.57 12.36
C ASP A 105 14.84 -20.09 11.97
N PHE A 106 16.00 -19.45 11.85
CA PHE A 106 16.11 -18.07 11.42
C PHE A 106 15.80 -17.89 9.94
N THR A 107 15.85 -18.96 9.13
CA THR A 107 15.46 -18.89 7.73
C THR A 107 14.01 -18.46 7.55
N ASP A 108 13.15 -18.84 8.49
CA ASP A 108 11.71 -18.58 8.49
C ASP A 108 11.36 -17.28 9.24
N ARG A 109 12.36 -16.56 9.76
CA ARG A 109 12.24 -15.35 10.59
C ARG A 109 13.08 -14.20 10.04
N LYS A 110 13.04 -14.05 8.71
CA LYS A 110 13.69 -12.97 7.95
C LYS A 110 12.76 -11.77 7.80
N GLY A 111 13.34 -10.58 7.72
CA GLY A 111 12.61 -9.32 7.57
C GLY A 111 11.76 -9.01 8.81
N TYR A 112 10.54 -8.51 8.63
CA TYR A 112 9.66 -8.20 9.76
C TYR A 112 8.17 -8.32 9.41
N LEU A 113 7.35 -8.38 10.45
CA LEU A 113 5.93 -8.08 10.41
C LEU A 113 5.57 -7.24 11.63
N VAL A 114 4.88 -6.13 11.40
CA VAL A 114 4.34 -5.24 12.42
C VAL A 114 2.85 -5.03 12.20
N ILE A 115 2.09 -5.03 13.29
CA ILE A 115 0.68 -4.64 13.36
C ILE A 115 0.58 -3.58 14.44
N SER A 116 0.16 -2.38 14.07
CA SER A 116 -0.15 -1.29 15.00
C SER A 116 -1.67 -1.19 15.08
N GLU A 117 -2.23 -1.52 16.24
CA GLU A 117 -3.66 -1.38 16.55
C GLU A 117 -3.99 0.02 17.04
N ASN A 118 -3.00 0.72 17.60
CA ASN A 118 -3.24 2.03 18.22
C ASN A 118 -4.40 1.97 19.24
N ASP A 119 -5.58 2.53 18.97
CA ASP A 119 -6.75 2.46 19.87
C ASP A 119 -7.65 1.24 19.56
N PRO A 120 -7.76 0.24 20.45
CA PRO A 120 -8.60 -0.94 20.24
C PRO A 120 -10.11 -0.67 20.10
N ASN A 121 -10.55 0.58 20.30
CA ASN A 121 -11.94 0.99 20.12
C ASN A 121 -12.16 1.80 18.84
N ASP A 122 -11.11 2.06 18.07
CA ASP A 122 -11.16 2.80 16.80
C ASP A 122 -10.67 1.93 15.64
N ASP A 123 -11.60 1.27 14.95
CA ASP A 123 -11.32 0.44 13.76
C ASP A 123 -10.75 1.24 12.55
N THR A 124 -10.34 2.51 12.72
CA THR A 124 -9.87 3.40 11.65
C THR A 124 -8.37 3.68 11.70
N ASP A 125 -7.68 3.37 12.80
CA ASP A 125 -6.26 3.68 13.01
C ASP A 125 -5.32 2.46 12.99
N ASP A 126 -5.78 1.34 12.43
CA ASP A 126 -4.94 0.15 12.26
C ASP A 126 -4.00 0.21 11.08
N LEU A 127 -2.83 -0.40 11.28
CA LEU A 127 -1.80 -0.56 10.27
C LEU A 127 -1.17 -1.94 10.33
N ILE A 128 -0.91 -2.51 9.16
CA ILE A 128 -0.06 -3.69 9.02
C ILE A 128 1.04 -3.43 8.00
N GLN A 129 2.27 -3.73 8.37
CA GLN A 129 3.44 -3.55 7.51
C GLN A 129 4.37 -4.76 7.64
N PHE A 130 4.86 -5.28 6.52
CA PHE A 130 5.71 -6.47 6.51
C PHE A 130 6.54 -6.56 5.25
N THR A 131 7.60 -7.37 5.30
CA THR A 131 8.44 -7.68 4.16
C THR A 131 7.98 -8.95 3.45
N VAL A 132 8.06 -8.98 2.13
CA VAL A 132 7.61 -10.07 1.26
C VAL A 132 8.73 -10.58 0.35
N ASP A 133 8.65 -11.86 0.00
CA ASP A 133 9.46 -12.54 -1.02
C ASP A 133 8.53 -13.35 -1.93
N ALA A 134 8.42 -12.90 -3.19
CA ALA A 134 7.61 -13.54 -4.21
C ALA A 134 8.04 -14.99 -4.53
N ASN A 135 9.26 -15.38 -4.17
CA ASN A 135 9.75 -16.75 -4.40
C ASN A 135 9.28 -17.75 -3.33
N ILE A 136 8.65 -17.28 -2.24
CA ILE A 136 8.08 -18.17 -1.23
C ILE A 136 6.82 -18.81 -1.78
N THR A 137 6.94 -20.10 -2.12
CA THR A 137 5.87 -20.88 -2.78
C THR A 137 5.19 -21.91 -1.86
N SER A 138 5.51 -21.89 -0.56
CA SER A 138 4.98 -22.87 0.42
C SER A 138 3.46 -22.85 0.56
N LYS A 139 2.83 -21.66 0.38
CA LYS A 139 1.38 -21.46 0.49
C LYS A 139 0.70 -21.13 -0.82
N LEU A 140 1.42 -20.49 -1.74
CA LEU A 140 0.89 -20.01 -3.01
C LEU A 140 1.96 -20.15 -4.09
N LEU A 141 1.65 -20.81 -5.20
CA LEU A 141 2.58 -21.03 -6.32
C LEU A 141 2.80 -19.78 -7.20
N ASP A 142 2.23 -18.64 -6.83
CA ASP A 142 2.37 -17.40 -7.56
C ASP A 142 3.72 -16.73 -7.26
N THR A 143 4.62 -16.73 -8.24
CA THR A 143 5.92 -16.06 -8.15
C THR A 143 5.93 -14.69 -8.83
N THR A 144 4.77 -14.07 -9.02
CA THR A 144 4.69 -12.72 -9.60
C THR A 144 5.47 -11.73 -8.72
N PRO A 145 6.49 -11.05 -9.27
CA PRO A 145 7.31 -10.10 -8.52
C PRO A 145 6.57 -8.77 -8.31
N TYR A 146 7.18 -7.88 -7.53
CA TYR A 146 6.69 -6.53 -7.29
C TYR A 146 7.32 -5.57 -8.29
N TYR A 147 6.54 -4.55 -8.67
CA TYR A 147 6.91 -3.53 -9.63
C TYR A 147 6.87 -2.16 -8.95
N GLY A 148 7.72 -1.25 -9.41
CA GLY A 148 7.79 0.10 -8.89
C GLY A 148 8.44 1.05 -9.89
N LYS A 149 8.31 2.35 -9.66
CA LYS A 149 9.00 3.39 -10.42
C LYS A 149 10.50 3.35 -10.16
N ALA A 150 11.29 3.55 -11.21
CA ALA A 150 12.72 3.78 -11.13
C ALA A 150 13.16 4.74 -12.23
N SER A 151 13.49 5.98 -11.86
CA SER A 151 14.06 6.96 -12.78
C SER A 151 15.46 6.53 -13.25
N VAL A 152 15.79 6.82 -14.51
CA VAL A 152 17.12 6.55 -15.08
C VAL A 152 18.17 7.42 -14.40
N LEU A 153 19.24 6.79 -13.91
CA LEU A 153 20.41 7.50 -13.42
C LEU A 153 21.44 7.69 -14.53
N GLY A 154 22.07 8.86 -14.61
CA GLY A 154 23.22 9.10 -15.49
C GLY A 154 22.93 9.20 -16.99
N GLY A 155 21.71 9.54 -17.42
CA GLY A 155 21.36 9.75 -18.84
C GLY A 155 21.98 10.99 -19.53
N THR A 156 22.82 11.77 -18.85
CA THR A 156 23.25 13.10 -19.34
C THR A 156 24.73 13.18 -19.70
N VAL A 157 24.97 13.80 -20.85
CA VAL A 157 26.26 14.22 -21.39
C VAL A 157 27.02 15.03 -20.33
N THR A 158 28.28 14.68 -20.07
CA THR A 158 29.17 15.54 -19.28
C THR A 158 29.22 16.95 -19.89
N PRO A 159 29.56 18.03 -19.14
CA PRO A 159 29.77 19.37 -19.70
C PRO A 159 30.76 19.42 -20.88
N SER A 160 31.51 18.34 -21.12
CA SER A 160 32.48 18.14 -22.21
C SER A 160 31.91 17.49 -23.49
N GLY A 161 30.60 17.22 -23.58
CA GLY A 161 30.00 16.68 -24.80
C GLY A 161 30.10 15.16 -24.97
N GLN A 162 30.64 14.43 -23.98
CA GLN A 162 30.63 12.97 -23.98
C GLN A 162 29.37 12.44 -23.30
N GLN A 163 28.58 11.66 -24.04
CA GLN A 163 27.56 10.78 -23.47
C GLN A 163 28.28 9.78 -22.54
N PRO A 164 27.86 9.64 -21.26
CA PRO A 164 28.35 8.52 -20.46
C PRO A 164 28.04 7.24 -21.24
N SER A 165 29.09 6.51 -21.57
CA SER A 165 29.00 5.23 -22.24
C SER A 165 28.16 4.31 -21.36
N ILE A 166 26.97 3.92 -21.87
CA ILE A 166 26.04 2.90 -21.34
C ILE A 166 26.00 2.86 -19.80
N ALA A 167 24.92 3.41 -19.22
CA ALA A 167 24.63 3.33 -17.78
C ALA A 167 25.10 1.98 -17.21
N HIS A 168 25.94 2.03 -16.16
CA HIS A 168 26.52 0.84 -15.54
C HIS A 168 25.40 -0.16 -15.24
N PRO A 169 25.57 -1.47 -15.47
CA PRO A 169 24.47 -2.43 -15.34
C PRO A 169 23.93 -2.59 -13.90
N ASN A 170 24.56 -1.93 -12.94
CA ASN A 170 24.07 -1.76 -11.58
C ASN A 170 23.21 -0.48 -11.46
N GLN A 171 22.15 -0.33 -12.25
CA GLN A 171 21.13 0.72 -12.03
C GLN A 171 19.80 0.14 -11.54
N PRO A 172 19.00 0.88 -10.74
CA PRO A 172 17.69 0.41 -10.28
C PRO A 172 16.75 0.05 -11.43
N GLU A 173 16.70 0.83 -12.52
CA GLU A 173 15.84 0.56 -13.68
C GLU A 173 16.27 -0.67 -14.49
N THR A 174 17.47 -1.19 -14.25
CA THR A 174 18.00 -2.38 -14.93
C THR A 174 17.86 -3.65 -14.11
N ASP A 175 17.37 -3.56 -12.86
CA ASP A 175 17.21 -4.73 -11.97
C ASP A 175 16.20 -5.76 -12.53
N ASP A 176 15.38 -5.38 -13.51
CA ASP A 176 14.45 -6.28 -14.22
C ASP A 176 15.06 -6.96 -15.48
N ALA A 177 16.37 -6.80 -15.68
CA ALA A 177 17.14 -7.27 -16.84
C ALA A 177 16.73 -6.66 -18.19
N ARG A 178 15.98 -5.54 -18.21
CA ARG A 178 15.72 -4.78 -19.44
C ARG A 178 16.83 -3.76 -19.65
N ILE A 179 17.37 -3.77 -20.87
CA ILE A 179 18.46 -2.86 -21.27
C ILE A 179 17.91 -1.49 -21.69
N ASN A 180 16.65 -1.43 -22.13
CA ASN A 180 15.99 -0.17 -22.46
C ASN A 180 15.22 0.30 -21.24
N SER A 181 15.50 1.51 -20.76
CA SER A 181 14.72 2.08 -19.67
C SER A 181 13.27 2.28 -20.07
N ASP A 182 12.38 1.78 -19.21
CA ASP A 182 10.94 2.03 -19.23
C ASP A 182 10.48 2.77 -17.96
N THR A 183 11.42 3.34 -17.19
CA THR A 183 11.19 4.01 -15.90
C THR A 183 10.56 3.13 -14.82
N THR A 184 10.63 1.81 -14.99
CA THR A 184 10.15 0.83 -14.01
C THR A 184 11.28 -0.04 -13.52
N SER A 185 11.07 -0.68 -12.38
CA SER A 185 11.94 -1.71 -11.86
C SER A 185 11.13 -2.84 -11.25
N VAL A 186 11.78 -3.97 -11.06
CA VAL A 186 11.20 -5.20 -10.55
C VAL A 186 12.06 -5.74 -9.43
N SER A 187 11.41 -6.17 -8.36
CA SER A 187 12.06 -7.00 -7.35
C SER A 187 11.13 -8.10 -6.87
N PRO A 188 11.63 -9.32 -6.63
CA PRO A 188 10.86 -10.32 -5.91
C PRO A 188 10.67 -9.95 -4.42
N TYR A 189 11.41 -8.98 -3.90
CA TYR A 189 11.37 -8.55 -2.51
C TYR A 189 10.77 -7.14 -2.37
N ALA A 190 9.93 -6.94 -1.36
CA ALA A 190 9.38 -5.62 -1.05
C ALA A 190 9.01 -5.47 0.42
N GLU A 191 8.84 -4.23 0.86
CA GLU A 191 8.04 -3.86 2.02
C GLU A 191 6.64 -3.47 1.56
N VAL A 192 5.62 -4.05 2.19
CA VAL A 192 4.21 -3.76 1.92
C VAL A 192 3.57 -3.24 3.19
N CYS A 193 2.83 -2.13 3.07
CA CYS A 193 2.10 -1.52 4.17
C CYS A 193 0.64 -1.28 3.77
N TYR A 194 -0.30 -1.63 4.64
CA TYR A 194 -1.71 -1.30 4.52
C TYR A 194 -2.14 -0.42 5.68
N PHE A 195 -2.89 0.62 5.38
CA PHE A 195 -3.45 1.55 6.36
C PHE A 195 -4.63 2.30 5.75
N MET A 196 -5.56 2.75 6.59
CA MET A 196 -6.66 3.61 6.16
C MET A 196 -6.35 5.08 6.47
N ARG A 197 -6.77 6.00 5.60
CA ARG A 197 -6.76 7.42 5.89
C ARG A 197 -7.84 8.15 5.11
N GLY A 198 -8.61 9.01 5.77
CA GLY A 198 -9.62 9.83 5.10
C GLY A 198 -10.69 9.04 4.34
N GLY A 199 -11.04 7.86 4.87
CA GLY A 199 -11.96 6.93 4.23
C GLY A 199 -11.41 6.23 2.98
N ASN A 200 -10.09 6.15 2.83
CA ASN A 200 -9.42 5.44 1.75
C ASN A 200 -8.47 4.40 2.34
N LEU A 201 -8.48 3.19 1.77
CA LEU A 201 -7.50 2.16 2.09
C LEU A 201 -6.33 2.25 1.09
N TYR A 202 -5.14 2.40 1.65
CA TYR A 202 -3.89 2.49 0.91
C TYR A 202 -3.09 1.19 1.03
N ARG A 203 -2.31 0.90 -0.01
CA ARG A 203 -1.28 -0.13 -0.03
C ARG A 203 0.00 0.49 -0.55
N ARG A 204 0.93 0.76 0.35
CA ARG A 204 2.27 1.21 -0.03
C ARG A 204 3.15 0.00 -0.32
N THR A 205 3.91 0.06 -1.41
CA THR A 205 4.91 -0.96 -1.76
C THR A 205 6.23 -0.29 -2.03
N LEU A 206 7.29 -0.81 -1.42
CA LEU A 206 8.66 -0.32 -1.57
C LEU A 206 9.54 -1.52 -1.89
N LEU A 207 10.14 -1.53 -3.07
CA LEU A 207 10.98 -2.62 -3.54
C LEU A 207 12.24 -2.71 -2.67
N ILE A 208 12.63 -3.93 -2.32
CA ILE A 208 13.96 -4.19 -1.75
C ILE A 208 14.85 -4.60 -2.91
N ARG A 209 15.99 -3.93 -3.07
CA ARG A 209 16.78 -4.04 -4.28
C ARG A 209 17.40 -5.43 -4.45
N LYS A 210 17.36 -5.94 -5.68
CA LYS A 210 18.10 -7.12 -6.13
C LYS A 210 18.83 -6.76 -7.43
N PRO A 211 20.05 -6.24 -7.34
CA PRO A 211 20.86 -5.96 -8.52
C PRO A 211 21.07 -7.22 -9.36
N LEU A 212 21.32 -7.02 -10.66
CA LEU A 212 21.73 -8.11 -11.55
C LEU A 212 23.08 -8.70 -11.10
N ASP A 213 23.12 -10.02 -10.99
CA ASP A 213 24.33 -10.78 -10.63
C ASP A 213 25.27 -10.83 -11.85
N LEU A 214 26.09 -9.79 -12.00
CA LEU A 214 27.06 -9.60 -13.06
C LEU A 214 28.44 -9.39 -12.43
N GLU A 215 29.50 -9.79 -13.12
CA GLU A 215 30.89 -9.64 -12.62
C GLU A 215 31.27 -8.18 -12.30
N THR A 216 30.58 -7.21 -12.90
CA THR A 216 30.79 -5.77 -12.69
C THR A 216 29.93 -5.19 -11.55
N THR A 217 29.02 -5.96 -10.96
CA THR A 217 28.15 -5.49 -9.87
C THR A 217 28.78 -5.85 -8.52
N ASP A 218 29.56 -4.94 -7.94
CA ASP A 218 30.26 -5.14 -6.66
C ASP A 218 29.61 -4.43 -5.47
N SER A 219 28.72 -3.47 -5.72
CA SER A 219 27.92 -2.76 -4.71
C SER A 219 26.42 -3.00 -4.89
N THR A 220 25.66 -2.93 -3.80
CA THR A 220 24.20 -2.89 -3.86
C THR A 220 23.66 -1.49 -4.13
N GLN A 221 24.52 -0.47 -4.11
CA GLN A 221 24.17 0.90 -4.44
C GLN A 221 24.42 1.19 -5.93
N PRO A 222 23.60 2.03 -6.58
CA PRO A 222 23.81 2.37 -7.98
C PRO A 222 25.13 3.09 -8.22
N GLN A 223 25.84 2.70 -9.27
CA GLN A 223 27.18 3.20 -9.60
C GLN A 223 27.25 3.80 -11.00
N THR A 224 28.16 4.74 -11.24
CA THR A 224 28.50 5.19 -12.61
C THR A 224 29.28 4.13 -13.36
N ALA A 225 29.37 4.27 -14.69
CA ALA A 225 30.28 3.44 -15.48
C ALA A 225 31.73 3.58 -14.98
N GLU A 226 32.46 2.46 -14.94
CA GLU A 226 33.89 2.43 -14.63
C GLU A 226 34.68 3.20 -15.70
N ASN A 227 35.73 3.92 -15.27
CA ASN A 227 36.69 4.53 -16.19
C ASN A 227 38.11 4.44 -15.60
N ALA A 228 39.12 4.84 -16.40
CA ALA A 228 40.53 4.75 -16.01
C ALA A 228 40.91 5.51 -14.72
N LEU A 229 40.10 6.47 -14.28
CA LEU A 229 40.31 7.27 -13.08
C LEU A 229 39.49 6.77 -11.88
N THR A 230 38.40 6.04 -12.11
CA THR A 230 37.52 5.48 -11.08
C THR A 230 37.26 3.99 -11.36
N PRO A 231 38.24 3.10 -11.09
CA PRO A 231 38.03 1.65 -11.14
C PRO A 231 36.89 1.26 -10.19
N GLY A 232 35.86 0.58 -10.68
CA GLY A 232 34.61 0.26 -9.93
C GLY A 232 33.49 1.30 -9.98
N GLY A 233 33.69 2.45 -10.64
CA GLY A 233 32.67 3.50 -10.72
C GLY A 233 32.51 4.32 -9.43
N LEU A 234 31.58 5.28 -9.44
CA LEU A 234 31.25 6.13 -8.29
C LEU A 234 29.80 5.88 -7.88
N GLU A 235 29.51 5.75 -6.58
CA GLU A 235 28.13 5.60 -6.09
C GLU A 235 27.33 6.90 -6.28
N PHE A 236 26.11 6.78 -6.82
CA PHE A 236 25.28 7.94 -7.20
C PHE A 236 24.82 8.76 -5.99
N PHE A 237 24.44 8.10 -4.91
CA PHE A 237 23.83 8.73 -3.74
C PHE A 237 24.86 9.18 -2.70
N ASP A 238 26.12 8.77 -2.83
CA ASP A 238 27.20 9.25 -1.98
C ASP A 238 27.41 10.76 -2.23
N PRO A 239 27.20 11.62 -1.20
CA PRO A 239 27.34 13.06 -1.33
C PRO A 239 28.78 13.49 -1.66
N ALA A 240 29.79 12.64 -1.47
CA ALA A 240 31.16 12.94 -1.90
C ALA A 240 31.28 13.03 -3.43
N ASN A 241 30.39 12.38 -4.17
CA ASN A 241 30.45 12.28 -5.63
C ASN A 241 29.60 13.34 -6.34
N ASN A 242 28.64 13.99 -5.66
CA ASN A 242 27.75 15.01 -6.22
C ASN A 242 27.02 14.57 -7.51
N LEU A 243 26.57 13.31 -7.56
CA LEU A 243 25.93 12.73 -8.75
C LEU A 243 24.39 12.76 -8.68
N TYR A 244 23.82 12.83 -7.48
CA TYR A 244 22.39 12.88 -7.22
C TYR A 244 22.07 14.03 -6.24
N ASP A 245 21.74 15.22 -6.77
CA ASP A 245 21.34 16.40 -5.98
C ASP A 245 20.30 17.27 -6.71
N VAL A 246 19.52 18.01 -5.93
CA VAL A 246 18.47 18.93 -6.38
C VAL A 246 19.11 20.19 -6.98
N GLY A 247 19.24 20.24 -8.30
CA GLY A 247 19.68 21.46 -9.00
C GLY A 247 20.68 21.28 -10.13
N LEU A 248 21.12 20.04 -10.42
CA LEU A 248 21.79 19.72 -11.68
C LEU A 248 20.73 19.45 -12.74
N ASP A 249 20.76 20.24 -13.82
CA ASP A 249 19.76 20.23 -14.89
C ASP A 249 19.40 18.80 -15.38
N SER A 250 18.10 18.51 -15.27
CA SER A 250 17.31 17.57 -16.07
C SER A 250 17.51 16.07 -15.78
N TYR A 251 16.53 15.44 -15.12
CA TYR A 251 15.91 14.11 -15.36
C TYR A 251 15.38 13.45 -14.07
N THR A 252 15.96 13.79 -12.91
CA THR A 252 15.49 13.37 -11.58
C THR A 252 14.90 14.58 -10.84
N SER A 253 13.86 14.39 -10.03
CA SER A 253 13.28 15.50 -9.25
C SER A 253 14.19 15.93 -8.08
N GLY A 254 15.22 15.12 -7.79
CA GLY A 254 16.07 15.30 -6.61
C GLY A 254 15.37 14.91 -5.31
N ASN A 255 14.16 14.37 -5.42
CA ASN A 255 13.45 13.70 -4.35
C ASN A 255 13.47 12.19 -4.62
N PHE A 256 14.16 11.46 -3.75
CA PHE A 256 14.31 10.01 -3.87
C PHE A 256 12.98 9.28 -4.04
N LEU A 257 11.95 9.60 -3.25
CA LEU A 257 10.68 8.87 -3.27
C LEU A 257 9.72 9.32 -4.39
N ASP A 258 10.05 10.41 -5.09
CA ASP A 258 9.42 10.72 -6.36
C ASP A 258 10.07 9.91 -7.49
N ASP A 259 11.39 9.73 -7.46
CA ASP A 259 12.16 9.03 -8.51
C ASP A 259 12.11 7.49 -8.40
N PHE A 260 12.02 6.96 -7.18
CA PHE A 260 12.21 5.54 -6.88
C PHE A 260 11.17 5.00 -5.90
N ASP A 261 10.61 3.83 -6.21
CA ASP A 261 9.75 3.05 -5.31
C ASP A 261 10.54 2.00 -4.54
N PHE A 262 11.69 2.37 -3.99
CA PHE A 262 12.56 1.47 -3.25
C PHE A 262 12.55 1.77 -1.77
N SER A 263 12.71 0.71 -0.99
CA SER A 263 13.01 0.87 0.42
C SER A 263 14.45 1.32 0.59
N VAL A 264 14.60 2.34 1.43
CA VAL A 264 15.88 2.98 1.71
C VAL A 264 16.04 3.28 3.18
N TYR A 265 17.29 3.25 3.62
CA TYR A 265 17.68 3.73 4.93
C TYR A 265 18.62 4.92 4.81
N ARG A 266 18.66 5.71 5.87
CA ARG A 266 19.61 6.81 6.03
C ARG A 266 20.98 6.27 6.46
N SER A 267 22.03 6.52 5.68
CA SER A 267 23.42 6.12 5.95
C SER A 267 24.39 7.30 5.84
N GLY A 268 25.57 7.20 6.46
CA GLY A 268 26.66 8.19 6.34
C GLY A 268 26.73 9.23 7.47
N THR A 269 27.95 9.56 7.88
CA THR A 269 28.27 10.61 8.87
C THR A 269 29.47 11.44 8.35
N PRO A 270 29.47 12.78 8.41
CA PRO A 270 28.45 13.68 8.97
C PRO A 270 27.30 14.01 8.00
N THR A 271 27.47 13.78 6.70
CA THR A 271 26.45 14.02 5.67
C THR A 271 25.76 12.70 5.36
N ALA A 272 24.52 12.57 5.80
CA ALA A 272 23.74 11.37 5.55
C ALA A 272 23.01 11.42 4.19
N TYR A 273 22.88 10.26 3.56
CA TYR A 273 22.25 10.04 2.27
C TYR A 273 21.39 8.76 2.28
N ALA A 274 20.59 8.53 1.25
CA ALA A 274 19.76 7.34 1.12
C ALA A 274 20.57 6.20 0.52
N ASN A 275 20.49 5.05 1.17
CA ASN A 275 20.99 3.78 0.65
C ASN A 275 19.85 2.82 0.42
N PHE A 276 19.87 2.12 -0.71
CA PHE A 276 18.93 1.04 -1.01
C PHE A 276 19.10 -0.10 -0.01
N HIS A 277 17.97 -0.60 0.49
CA HIS A 277 17.94 -1.93 1.10
C HIS A 277 18.16 -3.00 0.04
N ASP A 278 18.87 -4.05 0.44
CA ASP A 278 19.15 -5.22 -0.39
C ASP A 278 18.64 -6.51 0.29
N ILE A 279 18.87 -7.66 -0.35
CA ILE A 279 18.47 -8.96 0.19
C ILE A 279 19.11 -9.25 1.56
N LYS A 280 20.34 -8.76 1.80
CA LYS A 280 21.02 -8.93 3.10
C LYS A 280 20.32 -8.17 4.22
N SER A 281 19.60 -7.10 3.89
CA SER A 281 18.77 -6.34 4.83
C SER A 281 17.59 -7.15 5.39
N LEU A 282 17.24 -8.31 4.79
CA LEU A 282 16.24 -9.23 5.35
C LEU A 282 16.82 -10.15 6.42
N ASP A 283 18.14 -10.22 6.59
CA ASP A 283 18.76 -11.05 7.61
C ASP A 283 18.63 -10.41 9.00
N ASN A 284 18.07 -11.16 9.95
CA ASN A 284 17.89 -10.74 11.34
C ASN A 284 18.92 -11.36 12.29
N THR A 285 19.90 -12.10 11.76
CA THR A 285 20.85 -12.89 12.56
C THR A 285 22.22 -12.25 12.66
N THR A 286 22.57 -11.37 11.74
CA THR A 286 23.90 -10.76 11.73
C THR A 286 23.99 -9.62 12.72
N LEU A 287 24.86 -9.83 13.69
CA LEU A 287 25.43 -8.84 14.59
C LEU A 287 26.36 -7.89 13.80
N GLU A 288 26.34 -6.60 14.15
CA GLU A 288 27.32 -5.56 13.82
C GLU A 288 27.07 -4.60 12.63
N ALA A 289 27.70 -3.43 12.77
CA ALA A 289 27.50 -2.11 12.17
C ALA A 289 27.62 -1.99 10.64
N GLN A 290 27.52 -3.09 9.89
CA GLN A 290 27.52 -3.10 8.43
C GLN A 290 26.18 -3.57 7.82
N ASN A 291 25.29 -4.18 8.62
CA ASN A 291 24.02 -4.68 8.12
C ASN A 291 22.83 -3.84 8.63
N PHE A 292 22.21 -3.14 7.68
CA PHE A 292 21.02 -2.32 7.87
C PHE A 292 19.77 -3.19 7.80
N SER A 293 19.65 -4.10 8.78
CA SER A 293 18.56 -5.07 8.82
C SER A 293 17.20 -4.40 9.01
N LEU A 294 16.24 -4.74 8.16
CA LEU A 294 14.84 -4.32 8.25
C LEU A 294 14.14 -4.88 9.51
N GLY A 295 14.72 -5.89 10.17
CA GLY A 295 14.28 -6.30 11.50
C GLY A 295 14.40 -5.17 12.54
N ARG A 296 15.36 -4.24 12.36
CA ARG A 296 15.53 -3.07 13.22
C ARG A 296 14.61 -1.93 12.77
N THR A 297 13.76 -1.46 13.67
CA THR A 297 12.69 -0.49 13.36
C THR A 297 13.20 0.79 12.71
N ARG A 298 14.38 1.29 13.11
CA ARG A 298 14.97 2.53 12.59
C ARG A 298 15.29 2.50 11.08
N TYR A 299 15.37 1.34 10.46
CA TYR A 299 15.65 1.22 9.03
C TYR A 299 14.40 0.96 8.19
N ARG A 300 13.21 0.90 8.81
CA ARG A 300 11.97 0.63 8.10
C ARG A 300 11.37 1.91 7.53
N PHE A 301 10.60 1.77 6.45
CA PHE A 301 9.83 2.90 5.93
C PHE A 301 8.79 3.38 6.95
N GLY A 302 8.70 4.70 7.13
CA GLY A 302 7.77 5.34 8.07
C GLY A 302 8.32 5.50 9.48
N TYR A 303 9.60 5.18 9.71
CA TYR A 303 10.23 5.24 11.01
C TYR A 303 11.28 6.34 11.10
N ASN A 304 11.47 6.86 12.31
CA ASN A 304 12.54 7.78 12.61
C ASN A 304 13.87 7.02 12.68
N HIS A 305 14.80 7.29 11.74
CA HIS A 305 16.09 6.63 11.70
C HIS A 305 16.98 6.88 12.95
N ALA A 306 16.69 7.92 13.74
CA ALA A 306 17.42 8.21 14.97
C ALA A 306 16.88 7.47 16.19
N THR A 307 15.55 7.31 16.31
CA THR A 307 14.91 6.74 17.52
C THR A 307 14.27 5.39 17.29
N GLY A 308 14.09 4.98 16.04
CA GLY A 308 13.36 3.76 15.69
C GLY A 308 11.86 3.80 15.95
N LEU A 309 11.27 4.97 16.25
CA LEU A 309 9.83 5.10 16.51
C LEU A 309 9.06 5.39 15.20
N PRO A 310 7.86 4.83 15.00
CA PRO A 310 7.07 5.02 13.79
C PRO A 310 6.35 6.37 13.77
N ARG A 311 6.18 6.97 12.58
CA ARG A 311 5.40 8.20 12.38
C ARG A 311 3.99 7.89 11.88
N GLU A 312 3.07 7.63 12.82
CA GLU A 312 1.67 7.28 12.50
C GLU A 312 0.68 8.43 12.75
N TYR A 313 1.09 9.44 13.52
CA TYR A 313 0.28 10.61 13.86
C TYR A 313 0.98 11.90 13.47
N VAL A 314 0.20 12.89 13.06
CA VAL A 314 0.62 14.29 12.91
C VAL A 314 -0.40 15.18 13.59
N ASP A 315 -0.06 16.43 13.85
CA ASP A 315 -1.03 17.36 14.41
C ASP A 315 -2.03 17.79 13.33
N ASP A 316 -3.22 18.20 13.74
CA ASP A 316 -4.16 18.98 12.93
C ASP A 316 -3.93 20.50 13.15
N ALA A 317 -4.61 21.34 12.37
CA ALA A 317 -4.63 22.79 12.54
C ALA A 317 -5.01 23.22 13.96
N ASP A 318 -5.83 22.43 14.66
CA ASP A 318 -6.24 22.67 16.05
C ASP A 318 -5.24 22.13 17.09
N GLY A 319 -4.13 21.51 16.67
CA GLY A 319 -3.10 20.92 17.54
C GLY A 319 -3.47 19.55 18.12
N TYR A 320 -4.59 18.94 17.70
CA TYR A 320 -4.92 17.56 18.05
C TYR A 320 -4.23 16.60 17.10
N ALA A 321 -3.63 15.54 17.64
CA ALA A 321 -3.06 14.48 16.83
C ALA A 321 -4.15 13.81 15.96
N GLN A 322 -3.78 13.49 14.72
CA GLN A 322 -4.58 12.80 13.73
C GLN A 322 -3.79 11.64 13.17
N TYR A 323 -4.46 10.51 13.03
CA TYR A 323 -3.87 9.33 12.43
C TYR A 323 -3.64 9.54 10.92
N ILE A 324 -2.47 9.16 10.46
CA ILE A 324 -2.11 9.15 9.03
C ILE A 324 -1.67 7.78 8.54
N GLY A 325 -1.41 6.82 9.44
CA GLY A 325 -0.78 5.53 9.11
C GLY A 325 0.64 5.72 8.58
N ARG A 326 0.79 6.02 7.29
CA ARG A 326 2.05 6.37 6.64
C ARG A 326 1.88 7.54 5.67
N PHE A 327 3.01 8.12 5.25
CA PHE A 327 3.01 9.06 4.14
C PHE A 327 2.65 8.37 2.83
N THR A 328 1.75 8.99 2.07
CA THR A 328 1.27 8.52 0.77
C THR A 328 2.27 8.84 -0.35
N HIS A 329 2.09 8.24 -1.54
CA HIS A 329 2.86 8.58 -2.74
C HIS A 329 2.77 10.06 -3.07
N GLN A 330 1.61 10.68 -2.87
CA GLN A 330 1.44 12.11 -3.06
C GLN A 330 2.35 12.92 -2.13
N GLU A 331 2.41 12.57 -0.85
CA GLU A 331 3.22 13.32 0.12
C GLU A 331 4.72 13.08 -0.07
N THR A 332 5.10 11.83 -0.29
CA THR A 332 6.52 11.48 -0.46
C THR A 332 7.10 11.97 -1.78
N SER A 333 6.27 12.30 -2.78
CA SER A 333 6.71 12.86 -4.06
C SER A 333 6.79 14.38 -4.08
N ASP A 334 6.40 15.06 -3.00
CA ASP A 334 6.53 16.52 -2.91
C ASP A 334 8.01 16.92 -2.86
N ILE A 335 8.39 17.98 -3.56
CA ILE A 335 9.78 18.47 -3.61
C ILE A 335 10.36 18.82 -2.23
N ASN A 336 9.48 19.09 -1.26
CA ASN A 336 9.87 19.39 0.12
C ASN A 336 10.06 18.15 0.99
N PHE A 337 9.57 16.99 0.56
CA PHE A 337 9.81 15.71 1.22
C PHE A 337 11.10 15.10 0.68
N ARG A 338 12.24 15.34 1.35
CA ARG A 338 13.56 14.88 0.87
C ARG A 338 14.14 13.73 1.67
N TYR A 339 13.44 13.30 2.71
CA TYR A 339 13.90 12.24 3.62
C TYR A 339 13.70 10.84 3.00
N PRO A 340 14.63 9.88 3.18
CA PRO A 340 15.84 9.96 4.00
C PRO A 340 17.07 10.57 3.32
N GLN A 341 17.05 10.80 2.01
CA GLN A 341 18.18 11.30 1.22
C GLN A 341 18.81 12.58 1.76
N ALA A 342 17.98 13.55 2.13
CA ALA A 342 18.40 14.84 2.65
C ALA A 342 17.39 15.37 3.68
N PRO A 343 17.74 16.41 4.44
CA PRO A 343 16.76 17.12 5.27
C PRO A 343 15.58 17.64 4.42
N SER A 344 14.35 17.36 4.87
CA SER A 344 13.15 17.95 4.27
C SER A 344 13.15 19.47 4.44
N THR A 345 12.63 20.20 3.45
CA THR A 345 12.64 21.68 3.43
C THR A 345 11.38 22.30 4.01
N ALA A 346 10.31 21.52 4.19
CA ALA A 346 9.09 21.93 4.86
C ALA A 346 8.75 20.97 6.00
N GLY A 347 8.15 21.51 7.07
CA GLY A 347 7.64 20.70 8.16
C GLY A 347 8.69 20.12 9.11
N GLY A 348 9.97 20.46 8.97
CA GLY A 348 11.08 19.97 9.79
C GLY A 348 12.07 19.12 8.98
N ALA A 349 13.32 19.03 9.46
CA ALA A 349 14.40 18.35 8.74
C ALA A 349 14.15 16.83 8.59
N ASN A 350 13.53 16.21 9.60
CA ASN A 350 13.12 14.81 9.58
C ASN A 350 11.61 14.73 9.77
N PRO A 351 10.82 14.45 8.71
CA PRO A 351 9.36 14.33 8.82
C PRO A 351 8.92 13.15 9.70
N MET A 352 9.81 12.18 9.97
CA MET A 352 9.53 11.06 10.85
C MET A 352 9.72 11.40 12.34
N ASN A 353 10.33 12.54 12.67
CA ASN A 353 10.56 12.95 14.06
C ASN A 353 9.39 13.82 14.57
N PRO A 354 8.50 13.32 15.46
CA PRO A 354 7.36 14.09 15.95
C PRO A 354 7.77 15.38 16.67
N SER A 355 8.84 15.35 17.47
CA SER A 355 9.28 16.53 18.25
C SER A 355 10.04 17.57 17.43
N GLY A 356 10.64 17.16 16.31
CA GLY A 356 11.44 18.01 15.43
C GLY A 356 10.72 18.47 14.15
N SER A 357 9.45 18.11 14.00
CA SER A 357 8.64 18.41 12.82
C SER A 357 7.35 19.12 13.21
N SER A 358 6.91 20.07 12.40
CA SER A 358 5.58 20.68 12.52
C SER A 358 4.81 20.34 11.25
N LEU A 359 4.11 19.22 11.30
CA LEU A 359 3.30 18.68 10.21
C LEU A 359 1.83 18.81 10.57
N VAL A 360 1.03 19.25 9.61
CA VAL A 360 -0.40 19.50 9.80
C VAL A 360 -1.22 18.72 8.78
N LEU A 361 -2.08 17.80 9.23
CA LEU A 361 -3.04 17.11 8.36
C LEU A 361 -4.21 18.03 8.04
N ASP A 362 -4.51 18.25 6.76
CA ASP A 362 -5.76 18.90 6.35
C ASP A 362 -6.91 17.87 6.37
N ARG A 363 -7.88 18.04 7.27
CA ARG A 363 -9.04 17.15 7.43
C ARG A 363 -9.94 17.06 6.19
N TYR A 364 -9.95 18.08 5.33
CA TYR A 364 -10.80 18.06 4.13
C TYR A 364 -10.18 17.23 3.01
N THR A 365 -8.85 17.31 2.88
CA THR A 365 -8.12 16.63 1.81
C THR A 365 -7.46 15.33 2.27
N ASN A 366 -7.34 15.11 3.59
CA ASN A 366 -6.62 14.01 4.23
C ASN A 366 -5.17 13.87 3.75
N ILE A 367 -4.51 15.02 3.61
CA ILE A 367 -3.13 15.16 3.14
C ILE A 367 -2.37 16.08 4.10
N VAL A 368 -1.11 15.75 4.36
CA VAL A 368 -0.21 16.61 5.13
C VAL A 368 0.09 17.88 4.33
N THR A 369 -0.32 19.02 4.87
CA THR A 369 -0.35 20.32 4.19
C THR A 369 1.01 20.72 3.61
N GLN A 370 2.09 20.41 4.33
CA GLN A 370 3.46 20.71 3.95
C GLN A 370 3.92 19.95 2.70
N TYR A 371 3.22 18.87 2.34
CA TYR A 371 3.56 17.96 1.24
C TYR A 371 2.39 17.75 0.29
N ALA A 372 1.49 18.72 0.19
CA ALA A 372 0.23 18.56 -0.56
C ALA A 372 0.39 18.57 -2.09
N PHE A 373 1.55 18.99 -2.62
CA PHE A 373 1.75 19.26 -4.04
C PHE A 373 2.58 18.19 -4.76
N GLY A 374 2.84 17.04 -4.14
CA GLY A 374 3.53 15.96 -4.84
C GLY A 374 2.72 15.39 -6.00
N SER A 375 3.45 14.89 -6.99
CA SER A 375 2.91 14.56 -8.32
C SER A 375 2.16 13.23 -8.35
N ARG A 376 2.44 12.33 -7.42
CA ARG A 376 2.04 10.90 -7.46
C ARG A 376 0.75 10.62 -6.68
N ARG A 377 -0.32 11.35 -7.02
CA ARG A 377 -1.59 11.25 -6.32
C ARG A 377 -2.30 9.91 -6.60
N SER A 378 -2.74 9.25 -5.52
CA SER A 378 -3.54 8.03 -5.55
C SER A 378 -2.87 6.80 -6.18
N GLU A 379 -1.55 6.80 -6.37
CA GLU A 379 -0.83 5.63 -6.89
C GLU A 379 -0.80 4.45 -5.88
N ASP A 380 -1.01 4.74 -4.60
CA ASP A 380 -1.13 3.78 -3.49
C ASP A 380 -2.58 3.51 -3.07
N LEU A 381 -3.58 4.12 -3.71
CA LEU A 381 -5.00 3.92 -3.36
C LEU A 381 -5.49 2.56 -3.86
N VAL A 382 -6.00 1.72 -2.96
CA VAL A 382 -6.54 0.40 -3.32
C VAL A 382 -8.06 0.37 -3.29
N LEU A 383 -8.67 0.97 -2.27
CA LEU A 383 -10.12 0.99 -2.14
C LEU A 383 -10.57 2.34 -1.54
N PRO A 384 -11.40 3.12 -2.24
CA PRO A 384 -11.99 4.33 -1.68
C PRO A 384 -13.27 4.03 -0.89
N ASN A 385 -13.73 5.01 -0.12
CA ASN A 385 -14.95 4.97 0.71
C ASN A 385 -14.95 3.83 1.75
N VAL A 386 -13.77 3.50 2.27
CA VAL A 386 -13.60 2.59 3.40
C VAL A 386 -13.99 3.34 4.67
N ILE A 387 -14.72 2.66 5.54
CA ILE A 387 -15.19 3.20 6.82
C ILE A 387 -14.37 2.61 7.96
N THR A 388 -14.04 1.32 7.86
CA THR A 388 -13.21 0.64 8.86
C THR A 388 -12.21 -0.29 8.18
N PHE A 389 -11.03 -0.40 8.78
CA PHE A 389 -9.98 -1.35 8.47
C PHE A 389 -9.45 -1.87 9.82
N ASP A 390 -9.94 -3.03 10.23
CA ASP A 390 -9.77 -3.59 11.58
C ASP A 390 -8.91 -4.87 11.51
N ILE A 391 -7.90 -5.01 12.37
CA ILE A 391 -6.93 -6.12 12.39
C ILE A 391 -6.87 -6.78 13.77
N LYS A 392 -7.57 -7.89 13.90
CA LYS A 392 -7.56 -8.68 15.14
C LYS A 392 -6.58 -9.85 15.08
N VAL A 393 -5.97 -10.18 16.22
CA VAL A 393 -5.07 -11.32 16.39
C VAL A 393 -5.79 -12.50 17.04
N PHE A 394 -5.45 -13.75 16.67
CA PHE A 394 -6.11 -14.93 17.23
C PHE A 394 -5.57 -15.32 18.62
N ASP A 395 -6.42 -15.19 19.64
CA ASP A 395 -6.17 -15.69 21.00
C ASP A 395 -6.65 -17.14 21.13
N GLU A 396 -5.74 -18.07 21.43
CA GLU A 396 -6.04 -19.49 21.49
C GLU A 396 -6.72 -19.90 22.80
N ALA A 397 -6.35 -19.29 23.93
CA ALA A 397 -6.97 -19.53 25.23
C ALA A 397 -8.44 -19.09 25.23
N LEU A 398 -8.77 -18.01 24.52
CA LEU A 398 -10.15 -17.57 24.33
C LEU A 398 -10.86 -18.27 23.15
N GLY A 399 -10.10 -18.76 22.17
CA GLY A 399 -10.64 -19.34 20.94
C GLY A 399 -11.32 -18.31 20.03
N GLN A 400 -10.92 -17.03 20.10
CA GLN A 400 -11.50 -15.94 19.31
C GLN A 400 -10.44 -14.93 18.88
N PHE A 401 -10.79 -14.08 17.91
CA PHE A 401 -9.94 -12.94 17.53
C PHE A 401 -10.14 -11.78 18.51
N THR A 402 -9.05 -11.14 18.91
CA THR A 402 -9.03 -10.02 19.86
C THR A 402 -8.09 -8.92 19.36
N ASP A 403 -8.37 -7.70 19.78
CA ASP A 403 -7.55 -6.53 19.51
C ASP A 403 -6.26 -6.56 20.33
N ILE A 404 -5.21 -5.98 19.78
CA ILE A 404 -3.92 -5.85 20.46
C ILE A 404 -4.07 -4.84 21.60
N GLY A 405 -3.66 -5.22 22.82
CA GLY A 405 -3.84 -4.39 24.01
C GLY A 405 -5.25 -4.46 24.63
N SER A 406 -6.13 -5.33 24.11
CA SER A 406 -7.43 -5.58 24.72
C SER A 406 -7.30 -6.21 26.10
N SER A 407 -8.11 -5.74 27.05
CA SER A 407 -8.12 -6.26 28.44
C SER A 407 -8.62 -7.70 28.57
N ILE A 408 -9.27 -8.24 27.53
CA ILE A 408 -9.76 -9.62 27.53
C ILE A 408 -8.72 -10.61 26.99
N ALA A 409 -7.65 -10.15 26.34
CA ALA A 409 -6.60 -11.00 25.79
C ALA A 409 -5.89 -11.77 26.91
N VAL A 410 -5.73 -13.09 26.73
CA VAL A 410 -5.19 -14.00 27.76
C VAL A 410 -3.83 -14.54 27.36
N ASP A 411 -3.64 -14.78 26.06
CA ASP A 411 -2.47 -15.47 25.52
C ASP A 411 -1.32 -14.53 25.14
N TYR A 412 -1.34 -13.30 25.64
CA TYR A 412 -0.41 -12.26 25.24
C TYR A 412 0.23 -11.61 26.45
N ALA A 413 1.56 -11.52 26.40
CA ALA A 413 2.31 -10.75 27.37
C ALA A 413 2.50 -9.33 26.81
N SER A 414 2.21 -8.33 27.64
CA SER A 414 2.63 -6.96 27.43
C SER A 414 3.88 -6.64 28.25
N SER A 415 4.84 -5.92 27.65
CA SER A 415 5.97 -5.39 28.40
C SER A 415 5.50 -4.24 29.30
N ALA A 416 5.92 -4.24 30.58
CA ALA A 416 5.56 -3.19 31.55
C ALA A 416 6.28 -1.86 31.30
N THR A 417 7.41 -1.89 30.59
CA THR A 417 8.20 -0.74 30.17
C THR A 417 8.68 -0.98 28.74
N PRO A 418 7.76 -0.96 27.75
CA PRO A 418 8.17 -1.19 26.38
C PRO A 418 9.02 0.01 25.95
N ALA A 419 10.27 -0.27 25.63
CA ALA A 419 11.18 0.74 25.10
C ALA A 419 10.63 1.27 23.76
N TYR A 420 10.08 0.39 22.94
CA TYR A 420 9.39 0.78 21.73
C TYR A 420 7.91 1.09 21.99
N GLN A 421 7.51 2.29 21.56
CA GLN A 421 6.15 2.78 21.57
C GLN A 421 5.83 3.34 20.19
N ASN A 422 4.57 3.27 19.75
CA ASN A 422 4.14 4.11 18.64
C ASN A 422 4.03 5.56 19.17
N ASN A 423 4.05 6.53 18.26
CA ASN A 423 3.87 7.93 18.62
C ASN A 423 2.37 8.27 18.82
N ASN A 424 1.59 7.36 19.43
CA ASN A 424 0.18 7.61 19.71
C ASN A 424 0.05 8.72 20.78
N PRO A 425 -0.81 9.73 20.54
CA PRO A 425 -1.01 10.84 21.49
C PRO A 425 -1.52 10.38 22.85
N ASN A 426 -2.22 9.24 22.91
CA ASN A 426 -2.66 8.63 24.14
C ASN A 426 -1.68 7.53 24.58
N ALA A 427 -0.90 7.83 25.62
CA ALA A 427 0.11 6.93 26.16
C ALA A 427 -0.44 5.55 26.58
N THR A 428 -1.74 5.39 26.84
CA THR A 428 -2.34 4.09 27.16
C THR A 428 -2.37 3.13 25.97
N HIS A 429 -2.33 3.67 24.76
CA HIS A 429 -2.38 2.94 23.49
C HIS A 429 -1.01 2.82 22.82
N ALA A 430 0.00 3.45 23.43
CA ALA A 430 1.33 3.58 22.84
C ALA A 430 2.05 2.23 22.62
N SER A 431 1.62 1.20 23.33
CA SER A 431 2.18 -0.15 23.30
C SER A 431 1.32 -1.18 22.57
N ASN A 432 0.22 -0.76 21.93
CA ASN A 432 -0.72 -1.65 21.24
C ASN A 432 -0.17 -2.04 19.86
N ILE A 433 0.99 -2.69 19.87
CA ILE A 433 1.74 -3.04 18.67
C ILE A 433 2.29 -4.44 18.82
N TYR A 434 2.03 -5.28 17.83
CA TYR A 434 2.73 -6.53 17.65
C TYR A 434 3.89 -6.31 16.67
N ASP A 435 5.10 -6.71 17.02
CA ASP A 435 6.27 -6.60 16.15
C ASP A 435 7.22 -7.78 16.37
N THR A 436 7.84 -8.27 15.31
CA THR A 436 8.76 -9.40 15.36
C THR A 436 10.20 -9.03 15.70
N TRP A 437 10.60 -7.76 15.49
CA TRP A 437 11.93 -7.16 15.74
C TRP A 437 13.16 -7.94 15.26
N HIS A 438 14.34 -7.37 15.52
CA HIS A 438 15.66 -7.98 15.34
C HIS A 438 16.05 -8.76 16.61
N ILE A 439 16.90 -9.78 16.49
CA ILE A 439 17.36 -10.62 17.62
C ILE A 439 18.12 -9.87 18.73
N GLN A 440 18.50 -8.64 18.47
CA GLN A 440 19.25 -7.77 19.39
C GLN A 440 18.73 -6.36 19.24
N TYR A 441 17.41 -6.27 19.25
CA TYR A 441 16.79 -4.97 19.33
C TYR A 441 17.14 -4.34 20.68
N ASP A 442 17.67 -3.13 20.62
CA ASP A 442 18.08 -2.35 21.77
C ASP A 442 17.75 -0.89 21.44
N LEU A 443 16.81 -0.30 22.18
CA LEU A 443 16.30 1.03 21.86
C LEU A 443 17.24 2.14 22.37
N ASP A 444 17.91 1.96 23.50
CA ASP A 444 18.76 3.01 24.07
C ASP A 444 20.09 3.16 23.29
N ASN A 445 20.61 2.08 22.74
CA ASN A 445 21.73 2.03 21.78
C ASN A 445 21.31 2.45 20.35
N ALA A 446 20.18 3.14 20.20
CA ALA A 446 19.77 3.73 18.93
C ALA A 446 20.74 4.83 18.43
N ASP A 447 21.67 5.30 19.28
CA ASP A 447 22.74 6.25 18.93
C ASP A 447 24.05 5.58 18.44
N GLY A 448 24.17 4.25 18.55
CA GLY A 448 25.30 3.48 18.03
C GLY A 448 26.55 3.52 18.88
N ASP A 449 26.45 3.80 20.18
CA ASP A 449 27.58 3.81 21.10
C ASP A 449 27.99 2.41 21.65
N ASN A 450 27.19 1.37 21.35
CA ASN A 450 27.39 -0.01 21.82
C ASN A 450 27.34 -0.16 23.36
N ASP A 451 26.75 0.79 24.09
CA ASP A 451 26.58 0.68 25.54
C ASP A 451 25.27 -0.01 25.90
N HIS A 452 25.31 -1.34 26.09
CA HIS A 452 24.17 -2.15 26.53
C HIS A 452 23.83 -1.97 28.02
N THR A 453 23.94 -0.76 28.57
CA THR A 453 23.84 -0.54 30.02
C THR A 453 22.46 -0.84 30.61
N THR A 454 21.39 -0.85 29.80
CA THR A 454 20.03 -1.22 30.27
C THR A 454 19.56 -2.62 29.86
N GLY A 455 20.28 -3.30 28.97
CA GLY A 455 19.96 -4.65 28.49
C GLY A 455 18.95 -4.69 27.35
N GLU A 456 18.86 -5.82 26.65
CA GLU A 456 17.97 -5.96 25.48
C GLU A 456 16.48 -5.92 25.86
N ASP A 457 15.70 -5.16 25.10
CA ASP A 457 14.30 -4.88 25.40
C ASP A 457 13.34 -5.97 24.88
N PRO A 458 12.35 -6.41 25.69
CA PRO A 458 11.32 -7.32 25.21
C PRO A 458 10.34 -6.62 24.25
N PRO A 459 9.81 -7.32 23.24
CA PRO A 459 8.77 -6.79 22.36
C PRO A 459 7.50 -6.40 23.16
N PRO A 460 6.81 -5.31 22.78
CA PRO A 460 5.71 -4.70 23.54
C PRO A 460 4.51 -5.62 23.69
N PHE A 461 4.11 -6.32 22.63
CA PHE A 461 3.04 -7.31 22.65
C PHE A 461 3.49 -8.59 21.95
N ARG A 462 3.50 -9.71 22.68
CA ARG A 462 3.90 -11.01 22.12
C ARG A 462 2.98 -12.14 22.57
N PRO A 463 2.64 -13.10 21.69
CA PRO A 463 1.98 -14.31 22.08
C PRO A 463 2.87 -15.12 23.02
N VAL A 464 2.29 -15.58 24.13
CA VAL A 464 2.95 -16.46 25.10
C VAL A 464 2.08 -17.65 25.44
N ASP A 465 2.70 -18.73 25.92
CA ASP A 465 1.97 -19.81 26.57
C ASP A 465 1.61 -19.44 28.03
N GLY A 466 0.85 -20.30 28.71
CA GLY A 466 0.50 -20.11 30.13
C GLY A 466 1.69 -20.10 31.10
N SER A 467 2.92 -20.28 30.62
CA SER A 467 4.18 -20.19 31.36
C SER A 467 5.06 -19.01 30.91
N MET A 468 4.50 -18.05 30.15
CA MET A 468 5.20 -16.88 29.60
C MET A 468 6.26 -17.17 28.52
N ASN A 469 6.33 -18.40 28.00
CA ASN A 469 7.25 -18.70 26.91
C ASN A 469 6.70 -18.15 25.59
N PRO A 470 7.53 -17.53 24.74
CA PRO A 470 7.10 -17.04 23.43
C PRO A 470 6.49 -18.15 22.57
N LYS A 471 5.38 -17.86 21.90
CA LYS A 471 4.75 -18.76 20.94
C LYS A 471 4.44 -18.05 19.63
N ALA A 472 4.18 -18.84 18.59
CA ALA A 472 3.86 -18.29 17.27
C ALA A 472 2.45 -17.69 17.23
N LEU A 473 2.32 -16.51 16.64
CA LEU A 473 1.02 -15.95 16.28
C LEU A 473 0.36 -16.82 15.21
N LYS A 474 -0.84 -17.31 15.48
CA LYS A 474 -1.48 -18.39 14.68
C LYS A 474 -2.23 -17.88 13.47
N ALA A 475 -2.98 -16.80 13.63
CA ALA A 475 -3.82 -16.22 12.59
C ALA A 475 -4.13 -14.75 12.91
N ILE A 476 -4.50 -14.02 11.87
CA ILE A 476 -5.09 -12.68 11.96
C ILE A 476 -6.43 -12.66 11.23
N GLN A 477 -7.29 -11.75 11.64
CA GLN A 477 -8.53 -11.40 10.98
C GLN A 477 -8.45 -9.94 10.55
N ILE A 478 -8.65 -9.68 9.25
CA ILE A 478 -8.74 -8.32 8.71
C ILE A 478 -10.18 -8.09 8.29
N THR A 479 -10.83 -7.09 8.87
CA THR A 479 -12.20 -6.69 8.53
C THR A 479 -12.21 -5.34 7.85
N ILE A 480 -12.77 -5.29 6.64
CA ILE A 480 -12.84 -4.05 5.86
C ILE A 480 -14.31 -3.74 5.61
N ARG A 481 -14.79 -2.59 6.10
CA ARG A 481 -16.12 -2.08 5.80
C ARG A 481 -16.02 -0.90 4.87
N TYR A 482 -16.81 -0.86 3.81
CA TYR A 482 -16.79 0.22 2.83
C TYR A 482 -18.19 0.54 2.31
N MET A 483 -18.41 1.79 1.90
CA MET A 483 -19.65 2.23 1.30
C MET A 483 -19.62 2.03 -0.22
N ASP A 484 -20.60 1.28 -0.71
CA ASP A 484 -20.82 1.15 -2.14
C ASP A 484 -21.55 2.39 -2.68
N VAL A 485 -20.90 3.18 -3.53
CA VAL A 485 -21.48 4.39 -4.14
C VAL A 485 -22.65 4.07 -5.09
N SER A 486 -22.67 2.89 -5.71
CA SER A 486 -23.70 2.52 -6.68
C SER A 486 -24.98 2.01 -6.03
N SER A 487 -24.86 1.35 -4.87
CA SER A 487 -26.02 0.83 -4.12
C SER A 487 -26.34 1.61 -2.85
N GLU A 488 -25.48 2.55 -2.44
CA GLU A 488 -25.54 3.28 -1.16
C GLU A 488 -25.60 2.35 0.07
N GLN A 489 -25.10 1.12 -0.07
CA GLN A 489 -25.10 0.13 1.00
C GLN A 489 -23.72 -0.04 1.61
N LEU A 490 -23.70 -0.30 2.92
CA LEU A 490 -22.51 -0.75 3.63
C LEU A 490 -22.19 -2.18 3.23
N ARG A 491 -20.95 -2.41 2.81
CA ARG A 491 -20.39 -3.74 2.55
C ARG A 491 -19.33 -4.05 3.59
N GLN A 492 -19.20 -5.33 3.91
CA GLN A 492 -18.15 -5.84 4.77
C GLN A 492 -17.49 -7.04 4.09
N MET A 493 -16.17 -7.07 4.12
CA MET A 493 -15.38 -8.27 3.84
C MET A 493 -14.54 -8.62 5.06
N THR A 494 -14.34 -9.91 5.29
CA THR A 494 -13.54 -10.41 6.40
C THR A 494 -12.56 -11.44 5.85
N ILE A 495 -11.28 -11.20 6.07
CA ILE A 495 -10.17 -12.06 5.65
C ILE A 495 -9.62 -12.71 6.90
N ILE A 496 -9.77 -14.02 7.03
CA ILE A 496 -9.08 -14.79 8.06
C ILE A 496 -7.87 -15.43 7.41
N HIS A 497 -6.68 -15.11 7.91
CA HIS A 497 -5.43 -15.56 7.31
C HIS A 497 -4.58 -16.34 8.31
N PRO A 498 -4.25 -17.63 8.03
CA PRO A 498 -3.37 -18.42 8.87
C PRO A 498 -1.92 -17.97 8.70
N LEU A 499 -1.27 -17.71 9.83
CA LEU A 499 0.08 -17.16 9.84
C LEU A 499 1.16 -18.24 9.92
N ARG A 500 0.82 -19.47 10.33
CA ARG A 500 1.76 -20.60 10.47
C ARG A 500 2.38 -21.06 9.15
N ASN A 501 3.60 -21.57 9.20
CA ASN A 501 4.22 -22.29 8.08
C ASN A 501 3.63 -23.72 8.00
N LEU A 502 2.95 -24.06 6.89
CA LEU A 502 2.30 -25.37 6.71
C LEU A 502 3.30 -26.51 6.49
N LEU A 503 4.56 -26.20 6.21
CA LEU A 503 5.61 -27.20 5.95
C LEU A 503 6.45 -27.55 7.20
N ALA A 504 6.20 -26.88 8.33
CA ALA A 504 6.96 -27.08 9.58
C ALA A 504 6.31 -28.11 10.54
N GLU A 505 5.15 -28.67 10.19
CA GLU A 505 4.49 -29.81 10.85
C GLU A 505 4.69 -31.07 10.01
#